data_AF-A0A6C0GID1-F1
#
_entry.id   AF-A0A6C0GID1-F1
#
_cell.length_a   1.000
_cell.length_b   1.000
_cell.length_c   1.000
_cell.angle_alpha   90.00
_cell.angle_beta   90.00
_cell.angle_gamma   90.00
#
_symmetry.space_group_name_H-M   'P 1'
#
loop_
_entity.id
_entity.type
_entity.pdbx_description
1 polymer ?
#
loop_
_entity_poly.entity_id
_entity_poly.type
_entity_poly.pdbx_seq_one_letter_code
_entity_poly.pdbx_strand_id
1 'polypeptide(L)'
;MIAYNAKWLDALAVQAQAWKWYKKGWLPQQQWEDVRTKFQTGFYTPNIFVRIGLFIFTWILVSSVFGLFGLTLLDGFDSQTGAAIICMVFSGGCFFLLEMFIKEKKYYQAGIDDALLYTAGGFAISGICLLLEPVLDDHFIFYLLLIFPLLVAITIRYVDRLAALLAYATLAGILFLALEPFPFTRALIPFACLVFSGVSYFQIKKIKQREELRYWLGCLEMAEACSLVLFYMSGNYFVVTEVGEMLFPGYALPFSILVFILTALIPLVYVYAGLKNFDRLLLRLGLIMIALSVLTFKYYFSLGHHEVTLTIAGAIMVGIAYGCIRYLKKNPTPYTYQEDISDETPSFSQAESLIHAQTFGPSVVPEKDFDFGGGKFGGGGAGGQY
;
A
#
# COMPACT_ATOMS: atom_id res chain seq x y z
N MET A 1 -12.70 20.59 2.32
CA MET A 1 -12.66 20.89 0.87
C MET A 1 -11.44 20.18 0.28
N ILE A 2 -11.59 19.50 -0.86
CA ILE A 2 -10.48 18.83 -1.56
C ILE A 2 -9.51 19.89 -2.10
N ALA A 3 -8.20 19.62 -2.07
CA ALA A 3 -7.16 20.53 -2.58
C ALA A 3 -7.21 20.70 -4.11
N TYR A 4 -7.64 19.66 -4.82
CA TYR A 4 -7.69 19.58 -6.27
C TYR A 4 -9.00 20.11 -6.87
N ASN A 5 -8.94 20.51 -8.15
CA ASN A 5 -10.12 20.95 -8.90
C ASN A 5 -11.07 19.78 -9.19
N ALA A 6 -12.26 19.79 -8.59
CA ALA A 6 -13.26 18.74 -8.72
C ALA A 6 -13.69 18.46 -10.18
N LYS A 7 -13.82 19.50 -11.01
CA LYS A 7 -14.19 19.34 -12.43
C LYS A 7 -13.10 18.61 -13.22
N TRP A 8 -11.83 18.88 -12.90
CA TRP A 8 -10.72 18.18 -13.55
C TRP A 8 -10.59 16.74 -13.05
N LEU A 9 -10.90 16.46 -11.79
CA LEU A 9 -10.99 15.08 -11.29
C LEU A 9 -12.10 14.29 -12.00
N ASP A 10 -13.27 14.90 -12.19
CA ASP A 10 -14.37 14.26 -12.92
C ASP A 10 -13.99 14.01 -14.39
N ALA A 11 -13.35 14.99 -15.05
CA ALA A 11 -12.84 14.84 -16.42
C ALA A 11 -11.81 13.70 -16.51
N LEU A 12 -10.89 13.59 -15.55
CA LEU A 12 -9.89 12.52 -15.49
C LEU A 12 -10.55 11.14 -15.31
N ALA A 13 -11.56 11.03 -14.45
CA ALA A 13 -12.32 9.79 -14.27
C ALA A 13 -13.04 9.36 -15.55
N VAL A 14 -13.65 10.31 -16.29
CA VAL A 14 -14.28 10.04 -17.59
C VAL A 14 -13.25 9.58 -18.62
N GLN A 15 -12.10 10.25 -18.71
CA GLN A 15 -11.02 9.83 -19.62
C GLN A 15 -10.50 8.43 -19.27
N ALA A 16 -10.25 8.13 -18.00
CA ALA A 16 -9.78 6.83 -17.56
C ALA A 16 -10.79 5.71 -17.92
N GLN A 17 -12.08 5.98 -17.77
CA GLN A 17 -13.12 5.03 -18.15
C GLN A 17 -13.21 4.83 -19.67
N ALA A 18 -13.14 5.91 -20.44
CA ALA A 18 -13.14 5.86 -21.90
C ALA A 18 -11.91 5.14 -22.46
N TRP A 19 -10.74 5.32 -21.84
CA TRP A 19 -9.52 4.57 -22.17
C TRP A 19 -9.71 3.06 -21.99
N LYS A 20 -10.35 2.63 -20.90
CA LYS A 20 -10.66 1.21 -20.68
C LYS A 20 -11.57 0.65 -21.77
N TRP A 21 -12.58 1.41 -22.20
CA TRP A 21 -13.48 0.99 -23.28
C TRP A 21 -12.78 0.95 -24.65
N TYR A 22 -11.90 1.93 -24.92
CA TYR A 22 -11.06 1.93 -26.12
C TYR A 22 -10.15 0.70 -26.17
N LYS A 23 -9.46 0.38 -25.06
CA LYS A 23 -8.62 -0.83 -24.94
C LYS A 23 -9.40 -2.14 -25.14
N LYS A 24 -10.67 -2.18 -24.75
CA LYS A 24 -11.57 -3.33 -24.98
C LYS A 24 -12.14 -3.39 -26.40
N GLY A 25 -11.85 -2.41 -27.25
CA GLY A 25 -12.42 -2.31 -28.60
C GLY A 25 -13.90 -1.91 -28.63
N TRP A 26 -14.46 -1.43 -27.52
CA TRP A 26 -15.86 -0.97 -27.44
C TRP A 26 -16.04 0.45 -27.96
N LEU A 27 -14.93 1.19 -28.07
CA LEU A 27 -14.92 2.60 -28.44
C LEU A 27 -13.94 2.81 -29.62
N PRO A 28 -14.39 3.36 -30.77
CA PRO A 28 -13.52 3.69 -31.89
C PRO A 28 -12.50 4.78 -31.54
N GLN A 29 -11.35 4.80 -32.21
CA GLN A 29 -10.28 5.80 -31.97
C GLN A 29 -10.79 7.25 -32.05
N GLN A 30 -11.66 7.55 -33.01
CA GLN A 30 -12.21 8.90 -33.18
C GLN A 30 -13.02 9.35 -31.94
N GLN A 31 -13.85 8.48 -31.37
CA GLN A 31 -14.60 8.79 -30.15
C GLN A 31 -13.68 8.96 -28.93
N TRP A 32 -12.55 8.24 -28.90
CA TRP A 32 -11.56 8.39 -27.83
C TRP A 32 -10.91 9.76 -27.89
N GLU A 33 -10.53 10.19 -29.09
CA GLU A 33 -9.96 11.52 -29.34
C GLU A 33 -10.98 12.63 -29.03
N ASP A 34 -12.27 12.43 -29.36
CA ASP A 34 -13.35 13.36 -29.02
C ASP A 34 -13.52 13.50 -27.50
N VAL A 35 -13.51 12.39 -26.76
CA VAL A 35 -13.59 12.40 -25.28
C VAL A 35 -12.39 13.14 -24.68
N ARG A 36 -11.18 12.85 -25.17
CA ARG A 36 -9.95 13.51 -24.70
C ARG A 36 -9.98 15.02 -24.96
N THR A 37 -10.54 15.43 -26.09
CA THR A 37 -10.66 16.85 -26.48
C THR A 37 -11.75 17.56 -25.68
N LYS A 38 -12.88 16.90 -25.40
CA LYS A 38 -14.00 17.48 -24.66
C LYS A 38 -13.74 17.57 -23.16
N PHE A 39 -13.06 16.59 -22.58
CA PHE A 39 -12.81 16.49 -21.14
C PHE A 39 -11.36 16.83 -20.77
N GLN A 40 -10.85 17.99 -21.22
CA GLN A 40 -9.47 18.37 -20.93
C GLN A 40 -9.22 18.65 -19.44
N THR A 41 -8.07 18.21 -18.95
CA THR A 41 -7.61 18.45 -17.58
C THR A 41 -6.44 19.41 -17.58
N GLY A 42 -6.43 20.38 -16.67
CA GLY A 42 -5.28 21.26 -16.47
C GLY A 42 -4.14 20.63 -15.65
N PHE A 43 -4.31 19.39 -15.19
CA PHE A 43 -3.33 18.72 -14.34
C PHE A 43 -2.05 18.36 -15.10
N TYR A 44 -0.92 18.55 -14.44
CA TYR A 44 0.35 17.98 -14.86
C TYR A 44 0.52 16.61 -14.19
N THR A 45 0.47 15.56 -15.02
CA THR A 45 0.57 14.15 -14.65
C THR A 45 1.64 13.48 -15.52
N PRO A 46 2.89 13.39 -15.06
CA PRO A 46 3.97 12.75 -15.80
C PRO A 46 3.79 11.22 -15.84
N ASN A 47 4.56 10.55 -16.70
CA ASN A 47 4.59 9.09 -16.73
C ASN A 47 5.19 8.51 -15.42
N ILE A 48 5.00 7.21 -15.19
CA ILE A 48 5.40 6.56 -13.93
C ILE A 48 6.90 6.70 -13.61
N PHE A 49 7.78 6.61 -14.61
CA PHE A 49 9.23 6.73 -14.41
C PHE A 49 9.61 8.15 -13.97
N VAL A 50 9.06 9.17 -14.63
CA VAL A 50 9.30 10.57 -14.26
C VAL A 50 8.67 10.86 -12.90
N ARG A 51 7.49 10.32 -12.59
CA ARG A 51 6.85 10.44 -11.26
C ARG A 51 7.77 9.91 -10.16
N ILE A 52 8.32 8.69 -10.33
CA ILE A 52 9.24 8.09 -9.36
C ILE A 52 10.51 8.94 -9.23
N GLY A 53 11.09 9.38 -10.34
CA GLY A 53 12.26 10.25 -10.32
C GLY A 53 11.99 11.55 -9.55
N LEU A 54 10.91 12.26 -9.89
CA LEU A 54 10.52 13.50 -9.24
C LEU A 54 10.23 13.33 -7.74
N PHE A 55 9.61 12.22 -7.34
CA PHE A 55 9.41 11.87 -5.93
C PHE A 55 10.74 11.77 -5.19
N ILE A 56 11.67 10.94 -5.70
CA ILE A 56 12.97 10.69 -5.08
C ILE A 56 13.79 11.97 -5.01
N PHE A 57 13.86 12.75 -6.09
CA PHE A 57 14.60 14.01 -6.12
C PHE A 57 14.03 15.03 -5.13
N THR A 58 12.70 15.15 -5.05
CA THR A 58 12.06 16.07 -4.10
C THR A 58 12.37 15.66 -2.66
N TRP A 59 12.29 14.36 -2.35
CA TRP A 59 12.61 13.87 -1.02
C TRP A 59 14.08 14.14 -0.65
N ILE A 60 15.04 13.83 -1.53
CA ILE A 60 16.46 14.12 -1.30
C ILE A 60 16.69 15.61 -1.07
N LEU A 61 16.05 16.47 -1.85
CA LEU A 61 16.18 17.92 -1.72
C LEU A 61 15.66 18.38 -0.35
N VAL A 62 14.45 17.98 0.03
CA VAL A 62 13.86 18.35 1.32
C VAL A 62 14.71 17.84 2.47
N SER A 63 15.19 16.58 2.42
CA SER A 63 16.07 16.00 3.43
C SER A 63 17.43 16.70 3.50
N SER A 64 17.98 17.13 2.37
CA SER A 64 19.25 17.87 2.32
C SER A 64 19.09 19.27 2.91
N VAL A 65 18.00 19.97 2.60
CA VAL A 65 17.69 21.27 3.23
C VAL A 65 17.49 21.08 4.74
N PHE A 66 16.71 20.08 5.17
CA PHE A 66 16.54 19.79 6.59
C PHE A 66 17.86 19.47 7.29
N GLY A 67 18.71 18.64 6.68
CA GLY A 67 20.03 18.30 7.21
C GLY A 67 20.98 19.49 7.29
N LEU A 68 20.98 20.37 6.27
CA LEU A 68 21.77 21.61 6.30
C LEU A 68 21.31 22.56 7.42
N PHE A 69 20.00 22.71 7.62
CA PHE A 69 19.46 23.43 8.77
C PHE A 69 19.82 22.75 10.10
N GLY A 70 19.87 21.42 10.12
CA GLY A 70 20.40 20.62 11.22
C GLY A 70 21.82 21.00 11.61
N LEU A 71 22.70 21.15 10.63
CA LEU A 71 24.10 21.49 10.84
C LEU A 71 24.32 22.97 11.19
N THR A 72 23.47 23.89 10.71
CA THR A 72 23.63 25.33 10.99
C THR A 72 22.92 25.78 12.27
N LEU A 73 21.87 25.08 12.68
CA LEU A 73 21.10 25.32 13.90
C LEU A 73 21.35 24.23 14.95
N LEU A 74 22.59 23.75 15.07
CA LEU A 74 22.97 22.67 16.00
C LEU A 74 22.46 22.94 17.43
N ASP A 75 22.64 24.15 17.95
CA ASP A 75 22.15 24.54 19.28
C ASP A 75 20.62 24.40 19.41
N GLY A 76 19.90 24.55 18.30
CA GLY A 76 18.45 24.34 18.24
C GLY A 76 18.05 22.87 18.24
N PHE A 77 18.91 21.98 17.74
CA PHE A 77 18.69 20.52 17.79
C PHE A 77 19.15 19.90 19.11
N ASP A 78 20.03 20.56 19.88
CA ASP A 78 20.44 20.13 21.22
C ASP A 78 19.27 20.19 22.22
N SER A 79 18.31 21.08 22.00
CA SER A 79 17.06 21.13 22.75
C SER A 79 15.96 20.35 22.03
N GLN A 80 15.32 19.42 22.73
CA GLN A 80 14.15 18.68 22.23
C GLN A 80 13.04 19.62 21.73
N THR A 81 12.76 20.71 22.47
CA THR A 81 11.79 21.72 22.08
C THR A 81 12.20 22.46 20.81
N GLY A 82 13.50 22.75 20.65
CA GLY A 82 14.02 23.38 19.44
C GLY A 82 13.91 22.47 18.22
N ALA A 83 14.29 21.20 18.34
CA ALA A 83 14.14 20.19 17.30
C ALA A 83 12.67 20.02 16.87
N ALA A 84 11.76 20.01 17.85
CA ALA A 84 10.32 20.02 17.63
C ALA A 84 9.84 21.23 16.80
N ILE A 85 10.24 22.44 17.20
CA ILE A 85 9.86 23.68 16.49
C ILE A 85 10.37 23.65 15.05
N ILE A 86 11.61 23.21 14.84
CA ILE A 86 12.19 23.10 13.50
C ILE A 86 11.38 22.10 12.65
N CYS A 87 11.03 20.93 13.20
CA CYS A 87 10.15 19.98 12.51
C CYS A 87 8.80 20.61 12.14
N MET A 88 8.17 21.36 13.07
CA MET A 88 6.89 22.02 12.80
C MET A 88 6.99 23.10 11.72
N VAL A 89 8.09 23.87 11.69
CA VAL A 89 8.35 24.86 10.63
C VAL A 89 8.53 24.17 9.27
N PHE A 90 9.30 23.09 9.21
CA PHE A 90 9.49 22.33 7.97
C PHE A 90 8.20 21.66 7.48
N SER A 91 7.38 21.15 8.40
CA SER A 91 6.04 20.65 8.10
C SER A 91 5.18 21.73 7.45
N GLY A 92 5.08 22.90 8.09
CA GLY A 92 4.32 24.04 7.56
C GLY A 92 4.83 24.50 6.20
N GLY A 93 6.16 24.57 6.01
CA GLY A 93 6.79 24.91 4.74
C GLY A 93 6.48 23.90 3.64
N CYS A 94 6.56 22.60 3.92
CA CYS A 94 6.23 21.56 2.95
C CYS A 94 4.75 21.57 2.58
N PHE A 95 3.84 21.73 3.54
CA PHE A 95 2.40 21.87 3.24
C PHE A 95 2.10 23.13 2.42
N PHE A 96 2.77 24.24 2.72
CA PHE A 96 2.64 25.47 1.96
C PHE A 96 3.09 25.28 0.50
N LEU A 97 4.28 24.70 0.29
CA LEU A 97 4.81 24.39 -1.04
C LEU A 97 3.91 23.41 -1.80
N LEU A 98 3.42 22.38 -1.12
CA LEU A 98 2.47 21.42 -1.69
C LEU A 98 1.22 22.13 -2.20
N GLU A 99 0.62 22.97 -1.37
CA GLU A 99 -0.61 23.70 -1.71
C GLU A 99 -0.37 24.69 -2.86
N MET A 100 0.77 25.38 -2.85
CA MET A 100 1.18 26.29 -3.91
C MET A 100 1.39 25.55 -5.23
N PHE A 101 2.08 24.40 -5.22
CA PHE A 101 2.31 23.59 -6.41
C PHE A 101 1.03 22.97 -6.97
N ILE A 102 0.11 22.54 -6.11
CA ILE A 102 -1.22 22.06 -6.56
C ILE A 102 -2.00 23.20 -7.23
N LYS A 103 -1.99 24.42 -6.67
CA LYS A 103 -2.79 25.54 -7.19
C LYS A 103 -2.18 26.20 -8.42
N GLU A 104 -0.89 26.47 -8.40
CA GLU A 104 -0.20 27.25 -9.44
C GLU A 104 0.35 26.35 -10.55
N LYS A 105 1.00 25.24 -10.19
CA LYS A 105 1.62 24.30 -11.13
C LYS A 105 0.69 23.17 -11.53
N LYS A 106 -0.48 23.05 -10.88
CA LYS A 106 -1.52 22.07 -11.20
C LYS A 106 -1.00 20.64 -11.10
N TYR A 107 -0.08 20.37 -10.19
CA TYR A 107 0.44 19.03 -9.96
C TYR A 107 -0.65 18.13 -9.37
N TYR A 108 -0.74 16.92 -9.93
CA TYR A 108 -1.61 15.86 -9.45
C TYR A 108 -0.92 14.54 -9.74
N GLN A 109 -0.60 13.76 -8.69
CA GLN A 109 0.11 12.48 -8.81
C GLN A 109 1.39 12.62 -9.64
N ALA A 110 2.11 13.73 -9.45
CA ALA A 110 3.34 14.04 -10.17
C ALA A 110 4.59 13.53 -9.44
N GLY A 111 4.43 13.05 -8.21
CA GLY A 111 5.50 12.53 -7.36
C GLY A 111 6.08 13.62 -6.46
N ILE A 112 6.19 14.85 -6.95
CA ILE A 112 6.56 16.02 -6.12
C ILE A 112 5.51 16.27 -5.03
N ASP A 113 4.23 16.19 -5.40
CA ASP A 113 3.11 16.38 -4.48
C ASP A 113 3.06 15.30 -3.41
N ASP A 114 3.21 14.03 -3.81
CA ASP A 114 3.29 12.90 -2.87
C ASP A 114 4.49 13.03 -1.91
N ALA A 115 5.67 13.39 -2.44
CA ALA A 115 6.88 13.56 -1.64
C ALA A 115 6.71 14.66 -0.60
N LEU A 116 6.25 15.85 -1.02
CA LEU A 116 6.01 16.98 -0.11
C LEU A 116 4.94 16.63 0.94
N LEU A 117 3.88 15.91 0.56
CA LEU A 117 2.84 15.49 1.48
C LEU A 117 3.37 14.57 2.57
N TYR A 118 4.13 13.54 2.19
CA TYR A 118 4.66 12.56 3.14
C TYR A 118 5.76 13.15 4.02
N THR A 119 6.63 14.03 3.48
CA THR A 119 7.61 14.74 4.30
C THR A 119 6.93 15.72 5.25
N ALA A 120 5.89 16.44 4.82
CA ALA A 120 5.14 17.35 5.68
C ALA A 120 4.45 16.60 6.84
N GLY A 121 3.75 15.51 6.52
CA GLY A 121 3.11 14.65 7.51
C GLY A 121 4.12 14.04 8.48
N GLY A 122 5.25 13.54 7.98
CA GLY A 122 6.33 13.01 8.81
C GLY A 122 6.90 14.05 9.78
N PHE A 123 7.22 15.24 9.29
CA PHE A 123 7.70 16.33 10.17
C PHE A 123 6.64 16.79 11.18
N ALA A 124 5.36 16.83 10.80
CA ALA A 124 4.28 17.17 11.72
C ALA A 124 4.19 16.15 12.87
N ILE A 125 4.21 14.86 12.53
CA ILE A 125 4.15 13.77 13.51
C ILE A 125 5.38 13.81 14.42
N SER A 126 6.59 13.93 13.85
CA SER A 126 7.82 14.03 14.64
C SER A 126 7.82 15.26 15.57
N GLY A 127 7.35 16.41 15.08
CA GLY A 127 7.23 17.63 15.89
C GLY A 127 6.25 17.46 17.05
N ILE A 128 5.07 16.86 16.80
CA ILE A 128 4.10 16.54 17.86
C ILE A 128 4.71 15.58 18.88
N CYS A 129 5.41 14.53 18.43
CA CYS A 129 6.03 13.55 19.30
C CYS A 129 7.07 14.19 20.23
N LEU A 130 8.00 14.97 19.66
CA LEU A 130 9.07 15.64 20.41
C LEU A 130 8.55 16.69 21.39
N LEU A 131 7.49 17.44 21.04
CA LEU A 131 6.89 18.43 21.95
C LEU A 131 6.23 17.81 23.17
N LEU A 132 5.65 16.62 23.01
CA LEU A 132 4.78 16.02 24.03
C LEU A 132 5.46 14.92 24.84
N GLU A 133 6.61 14.41 24.40
CA GLU A 133 7.44 13.46 25.14
C GLU A 133 7.72 13.88 26.60
N PRO A 134 8.09 15.13 26.92
CA PRO A 134 8.27 15.54 28.31
C PRO A 134 6.99 15.52 29.16
N VAL A 135 5.82 15.55 28.52
CA VAL A 135 4.51 15.71 29.19
C VAL A 135 3.77 14.39 29.31
N LEU A 136 3.89 13.52 28.31
CA LEU A 136 3.07 12.32 28.18
C LEU A 136 3.72 11.05 28.74
N ASP A 137 5.01 11.09 29.12
CA ASP A 137 5.71 10.04 29.87
C ASP A 137 5.34 8.61 29.41
N ASP A 138 5.56 8.35 28.11
CA ASP A 138 5.28 7.08 27.43
C ASP A 138 3.80 6.65 27.26
N HIS A 139 2.84 7.52 27.55
CA HIS A 139 1.42 7.27 27.24
C HIS A 139 1.12 7.36 25.73
N PHE A 140 1.51 6.32 24.99
CA PHE A 140 1.48 6.27 23.52
C PHE A 140 0.10 6.54 22.90
N ILE A 141 -0.98 6.20 23.61
CA ILE A 141 -2.36 6.44 23.17
C ILE A 141 -2.66 7.92 22.89
N PHE A 142 -2.10 8.85 23.68
CA PHE A 142 -2.34 10.28 23.48
C PHE A 142 -1.69 10.80 22.20
N TYR A 143 -0.54 10.27 21.81
CA TYR A 143 0.06 10.58 20.51
C TYR A 143 -0.85 10.12 19.38
N LEU A 144 -1.37 8.89 19.44
CA LEU A 144 -2.28 8.39 18.40
C LEU A 144 -3.57 9.21 18.31
N LEU A 145 -4.12 9.66 19.45
CA LEU A 145 -5.30 10.53 19.49
C LEU A 145 -5.07 11.90 18.81
N LEU A 146 -3.83 12.40 18.80
CA LEU A 146 -3.47 13.65 18.12
C LEU A 146 -3.07 13.44 16.66
N ILE A 147 -2.41 12.32 16.34
CA ILE A 147 -1.99 11.96 14.98
C ILE A 147 -3.20 11.56 14.13
N PHE A 148 -4.19 10.88 14.71
CA PHE A 148 -5.39 10.44 14.00
C PHE A 148 -6.13 11.57 13.26
N PRO A 149 -6.53 12.69 13.91
CA PRO A 149 -7.22 13.78 13.21
C PRO A 149 -6.34 14.43 12.14
N LEU A 150 -5.02 14.48 12.33
CA LEU A 150 -4.09 14.97 11.31
C LEU A 150 -4.11 14.08 10.06
N LEU A 151 -4.01 12.76 10.22
CA LEU A 151 -4.06 11.80 9.11
C LEU A 151 -5.42 11.82 8.40
N VAL A 152 -6.51 11.97 9.15
CA VAL A 152 -7.86 12.15 8.58
C VAL A 152 -7.94 13.45 7.79
N ALA A 153 -7.41 14.56 8.30
CA ALA A 153 -7.38 15.84 7.61
C ALA A 153 -6.59 15.75 6.29
N ILE A 154 -5.42 15.10 6.32
CA ILE A 154 -4.61 14.83 5.12
C ILE A 154 -5.39 13.99 4.12
N THR A 155 -5.99 12.88 4.56
CA THR A 155 -6.79 11.98 3.73
C THR A 155 -7.95 12.72 3.05
N ILE A 156 -8.69 13.53 3.81
CA ILE A 156 -9.85 14.27 3.29
C ILE A 156 -9.40 15.35 2.29
N ARG A 157 -8.33 16.09 2.60
CA ARG A 157 -7.88 17.22 1.79
C ARG A 157 -7.19 16.78 0.51
N TYR A 158 -6.30 15.81 0.59
CA TYR A 158 -5.45 15.37 -0.53
C TYR A 158 -5.90 14.05 -1.16
N VAL A 159 -6.96 13.41 -0.64
CA VAL A 159 -7.51 12.17 -1.22
C VAL A 159 -6.43 11.08 -1.33
N ASP A 160 -5.53 11.06 -0.36
CA ASP A 160 -4.35 10.19 -0.36
C ASP A 160 -4.66 8.84 0.29
N ARG A 161 -4.30 7.76 -0.43
CA ARG A 161 -4.60 6.38 -0.01
C ARG A 161 -3.69 5.92 1.12
N LEU A 162 -2.43 6.35 1.13
CA LEU A 162 -1.49 5.96 2.18
C LEU A 162 -1.88 6.58 3.51
N ALA A 163 -2.26 7.85 3.52
CA ALA A 163 -2.81 8.53 4.69
C ALA A 163 -4.09 7.85 5.19
N ALA A 164 -4.96 7.36 4.29
CA ALA A 164 -6.15 6.60 4.68
C ALA A 164 -5.80 5.27 5.39
N LEU A 165 -4.78 4.56 4.88
CA LEU A 165 -4.24 3.36 5.51
C LEU A 165 -3.70 3.67 6.90
N LEU A 166 -2.86 4.70 7.01
CA LEU A 166 -2.27 5.11 8.28
C LEU A 166 -3.35 5.55 9.28
N ALA A 167 -4.36 6.31 8.84
CA ALA A 167 -5.48 6.72 9.69
C ALA A 167 -6.26 5.51 10.23
N TYR A 168 -6.50 4.50 9.39
CA TYR A 168 -7.16 3.27 9.83
C TYR A 168 -6.29 2.48 10.83
N ALA A 169 -4.99 2.36 10.55
CA ALA A 169 -4.04 1.70 11.46
C ALA A 169 -3.93 2.43 12.80
N THR A 170 -3.87 3.77 12.80
CA THR A 170 -3.88 4.59 14.02
C THR A 170 -5.17 4.39 14.81
N LEU A 171 -6.34 4.34 14.14
CA LEU A 171 -7.61 4.09 14.81
C LEU A 171 -7.66 2.69 15.46
N ALA A 172 -7.17 1.67 14.76
CA ALA A 172 -7.04 0.32 15.31
C ALA A 172 -6.05 0.28 16.49
N GLY A 173 -4.94 1.03 16.41
CA GLY A 173 -3.97 1.19 17.50
C GLY A 173 -4.57 1.86 18.73
N ILE A 174 -5.40 2.89 18.55
CA ILE A 174 -6.14 3.54 19.65
C ILE A 174 -7.05 2.52 20.35
N LEU A 175 -7.79 1.70 19.58
CA LEU A 175 -8.63 0.65 20.15
C LEU A 175 -7.79 -0.36 20.96
N PHE A 176 -6.67 -0.81 20.41
CA PHE A 176 -5.77 -1.74 21.09
C PHE A 176 -5.27 -1.16 22.42
N LEU A 177 -4.71 0.05 22.40
CA LEU A 177 -4.14 0.71 23.58
C LEU A 177 -5.20 1.14 24.60
N ALA A 178 -6.44 1.40 24.16
CA ALA A 178 -7.53 1.69 25.09
C ALA A 178 -7.94 0.46 25.91
N LEU A 179 -7.73 -0.74 25.36
CA LEU A 179 -8.07 -2.01 26.01
C LEU A 179 -6.88 -2.65 26.74
N GLU A 180 -5.65 -2.35 26.35
CA GLU A 180 -4.43 -2.95 26.91
C GLU A 180 -4.23 -2.78 28.44
N PRO A 181 -4.60 -1.65 29.07
CA PRO A 181 -4.37 -1.42 30.50
C PRO A 181 -5.13 -2.37 31.44
N PHE A 182 -6.24 -2.97 31.02
CA PHE A 182 -7.02 -3.85 31.90
C PHE A 182 -6.61 -5.33 31.68
N PRO A 183 -6.13 -6.06 32.70
CA PRO A 183 -5.64 -7.43 32.51
C PRO A 183 -6.68 -8.38 31.92
N PHE A 184 -7.96 -8.23 32.29
CA PHE A 184 -9.06 -9.05 31.77
C PHE A 184 -9.35 -8.79 30.28
N THR A 185 -9.12 -7.57 29.79
CA THR A 185 -9.42 -7.21 28.40
C THR A 185 -8.31 -7.62 27.43
N ARG A 186 -7.07 -7.84 27.89
CA ARG A 186 -5.96 -8.32 27.04
C ARG A 186 -6.31 -9.59 26.27
N ALA A 187 -6.96 -10.53 26.93
CA ALA A 187 -7.46 -11.77 26.33
C ALA A 187 -8.57 -11.52 25.29
N LEU A 188 -9.31 -10.41 25.42
CA LEU A 188 -10.42 -10.04 24.56
C LEU A 188 -10.05 -9.08 23.42
N ILE A 189 -8.84 -8.50 23.43
CA ILE A 189 -8.36 -7.57 22.38
C ILE A 189 -8.56 -8.13 20.96
N PRO A 190 -8.17 -9.39 20.65
CA PRO A 190 -8.38 -9.93 19.30
C PRO A 190 -9.86 -9.92 18.89
N PHE A 191 -10.76 -10.27 19.80
CA PHE A 191 -12.20 -10.28 19.53
C PHE A 191 -12.76 -8.86 19.37
N ALA A 192 -12.25 -7.90 20.15
CA ALA A 192 -12.60 -6.49 19.99
C ALA A 192 -12.14 -5.95 18.62
N CYS A 193 -10.91 -6.26 18.21
CA CYS A 193 -10.38 -5.90 16.88
C CYS A 193 -11.16 -6.59 15.75
N LEU A 194 -11.58 -7.85 15.94
CA LEU A 194 -12.42 -8.59 14.99
C LEU A 194 -13.80 -7.94 14.84
N VAL A 195 -14.46 -7.56 15.94
CA VAL A 195 -15.75 -6.85 15.88
C VAL A 195 -15.58 -5.48 15.24
N PHE A 196 -14.58 -4.71 15.67
CA PHE A 196 -14.30 -3.37 15.13
C PHE A 196 -14.05 -3.39 13.62
N SER A 197 -13.21 -4.31 13.15
CA SER A 197 -12.88 -4.44 11.74
C SER A 197 -14.06 -4.92 10.90
N GLY A 198 -14.86 -5.86 11.43
CA GLY A 198 -16.09 -6.31 10.78
C GLY A 198 -17.13 -5.19 10.63
N VAL A 199 -17.38 -4.43 11.70
CA VAL A 199 -18.26 -3.24 11.66
C VAL A 199 -17.72 -2.20 10.68
N SER A 200 -16.40 -1.93 10.73
CA SER A 200 -15.74 -1.00 9.80
C SER A 200 -15.97 -1.40 8.34
N TYR A 201 -15.79 -2.68 7.99
CA TYR A 201 -16.02 -3.19 6.64
C TYR A 201 -17.44 -2.88 6.14
N PHE A 202 -18.48 -3.23 6.92
CA PHE A 202 -19.87 -2.99 6.51
C PHE A 202 -20.20 -1.50 6.41
N GLN A 203 -19.68 -0.68 7.32
CA GLN A 203 -19.89 0.76 7.30
C GLN A 203 -19.21 1.40 6.08
N ILE A 204 -17.97 1.02 5.78
CA ILE A 204 -17.24 1.49 4.59
C ILE A 204 -17.99 1.09 3.32
N LYS A 205 -18.46 -0.16 3.22
CA LYS A 205 -19.25 -0.64 2.07
C LYS A 205 -20.54 0.17 1.85
N LYS A 206 -21.23 0.53 2.94
CA LYS A 206 -22.41 1.40 2.91
C LYS A 206 -22.04 2.83 2.49
N ILE A 207 -20.92 3.37 2.98
CA ILE A 207 -20.46 4.72 2.68
C ILE A 207 -20.05 4.86 1.20
N LYS A 208 -19.40 3.84 0.61
CA LYS A 208 -19.01 3.80 -0.81
C LYS A 208 -20.18 3.94 -1.79
N GLN A 209 -21.41 3.67 -1.36
CA GLN A 209 -22.61 3.84 -2.20
C GLN A 209 -23.04 5.30 -2.35
N ARG A 210 -22.47 6.23 -1.59
CA ARG A 210 -22.80 7.66 -1.66
C ARG A 210 -22.03 8.33 -2.79
N GLU A 211 -22.74 8.84 -3.80
CA GLU A 211 -22.11 9.53 -4.94
C GLU A 211 -21.31 10.77 -4.55
N GLU A 212 -21.70 11.46 -3.47
CA GLU A 212 -20.99 12.61 -2.91
C GLU A 212 -19.54 12.28 -2.52
N LEU A 213 -19.27 11.01 -2.22
CA LEU A 213 -17.96 10.53 -1.78
C LEU A 213 -17.14 9.91 -2.91
N ARG A 214 -17.55 10.07 -4.18
CA ARG A 214 -16.89 9.49 -5.36
C ARG A 214 -15.39 9.77 -5.42
N TYR A 215 -14.96 10.95 -4.96
CA TYR A 215 -13.54 11.34 -4.98
C TYR A 215 -12.71 10.50 -4.00
N TRP A 216 -13.27 10.10 -2.86
CA TRP A 216 -12.58 9.34 -1.83
C TRP A 216 -12.73 7.82 -1.97
N LEU A 217 -13.31 7.32 -3.07
CA LEU A 217 -13.51 5.88 -3.28
C LEU A 217 -12.20 5.09 -3.14
N GLY A 218 -11.09 5.60 -3.67
CA GLY A 218 -9.79 4.94 -3.51
C GLY A 218 -9.28 4.92 -2.05
N CYS A 219 -9.60 5.94 -1.26
CA CYS A 219 -9.28 5.96 0.18
C CYS A 219 -10.16 4.97 0.96
N LEU A 220 -11.45 4.92 0.62
CA LEU A 220 -12.41 3.99 1.20
C LEU A 220 -12.08 2.54 0.84
N GLU A 221 -11.65 2.26 -0.39
CA GLU A 221 -11.15 0.94 -0.80
C GLU A 221 -9.91 0.52 -0.03
N MET A 222 -8.99 1.45 0.25
CA MET A 222 -7.83 1.18 1.08
C MET A 222 -8.25 0.85 2.52
N ALA A 223 -9.14 1.64 3.12
CA ALA A 223 -9.67 1.38 4.45
C ALA A 223 -10.47 0.05 4.50
N GLU A 224 -11.22 -0.28 3.46
CA GLU A 224 -11.93 -1.55 3.30
C GLU A 224 -10.94 -2.72 3.31
N ALA A 225 -9.85 -2.61 2.53
CA ALA A 225 -8.79 -3.61 2.51
C ALA A 225 -8.13 -3.76 3.90
N CYS A 226 -7.80 -2.66 4.57
CA CYS A 226 -7.22 -2.67 5.91
C CYS A 226 -8.17 -3.34 6.92
N SER A 227 -9.47 -3.07 6.82
CA SER A 227 -10.47 -3.71 7.70
C SER A 227 -10.55 -5.22 7.50
N LEU A 228 -10.52 -5.69 6.24
CA LEU A 228 -10.55 -7.13 5.95
C LEU A 228 -9.27 -7.84 6.39
N VAL A 229 -8.11 -7.18 6.26
CA VAL A 229 -6.81 -7.68 6.75
C VAL A 229 -6.82 -7.76 8.27
N LEU A 230 -7.22 -6.69 8.96
CA LEU A 230 -7.29 -6.65 10.42
C LEU A 230 -8.28 -7.70 10.96
N PHE A 231 -9.42 -7.90 10.30
CA PHE A 231 -10.40 -8.92 10.66
C PHE A 231 -9.79 -10.32 10.62
N TYR A 232 -9.05 -10.64 9.55
CA TYR A 232 -8.37 -11.93 9.46
C TYR A 232 -7.25 -12.06 10.48
N MET A 233 -6.39 -11.06 10.63
CA MET A 233 -5.29 -11.08 11.62
C MET A 233 -5.82 -11.27 13.05
N SER A 234 -6.93 -10.62 13.38
CA SER A 234 -7.57 -10.71 14.70
C SER A 234 -8.24 -12.07 14.96
N GLY A 235 -8.53 -12.84 13.91
CA GLY A 235 -9.09 -14.19 13.98
C GLY A 235 -8.10 -15.29 13.60
N ASN A 236 -6.83 -14.95 13.33
CA ASN A 236 -5.79 -15.91 12.94
C ASN A 236 -5.05 -16.41 14.18
N TYR A 237 -4.98 -17.74 14.32
CA TYR A 237 -4.43 -18.41 15.50
C TYR A 237 -2.97 -18.06 15.74
N PHE A 238 -2.13 -18.07 14.69
CA PHE A 238 -0.72 -17.71 14.82
C PHE A 238 -0.56 -16.26 15.27
N VAL A 239 -1.26 -15.32 14.63
CA VAL A 239 -1.16 -13.90 14.98
C VAL A 239 -1.59 -13.69 16.42
N VAL A 240 -2.75 -14.22 16.82
CA VAL A 240 -3.29 -13.98 18.15
C VAL A 240 -2.43 -14.62 19.24
N THR A 241 -1.94 -15.84 19.03
CA THR A 241 -1.11 -16.55 20.02
C THR A 241 0.29 -15.94 20.12
N GLU A 242 1.01 -15.80 19.01
CA GLU A 242 2.42 -15.37 19.04
C GLU A 242 2.57 -13.89 19.36
N VAL A 243 1.70 -13.03 18.80
CA VAL A 243 1.72 -11.60 19.14
C VAL A 243 1.19 -11.40 20.57
N GLY A 244 0.20 -12.19 20.99
CA GLY A 244 -0.30 -12.17 22.36
C GLY A 244 0.80 -12.49 23.38
N GLU A 245 1.54 -13.58 23.17
CA GLU A 245 2.65 -13.98 24.05
C GLU A 245 3.82 -12.99 24.01
N MET A 246 4.14 -12.45 22.82
CA MET A 246 5.18 -11.42 22.67
C MET A 246 4.86 -10.14 23.46
N LEU A 247 3.60 -9.71 23.45
CA LEU A 247 3.17 -8.48 24.14
C LEU A 247 2.84 -8.70 25.61
N PHE A 248 2.31 -9.88 25.96
CA PHE A 248 1.84 -10.22 27.29
C PHE A 248 2.39 -11.59 27.70
N PRO A 249 3.59 -11.67 28.31
CA PRO A 249 4.18 -12.95 28.71
C PRO A 249 3.22 -13.79 29.56
N GLY A 250 3.05 -15.07 29.21
CA GLY A 250 2.05 -15.95 29.82
C GLY A 250 0.63 -15.76 29.27
N TYR A 251 0.49 -15.25 28.04
CA TYR A 251 -0.79 -15.04 27.39
C TYR A 251 -1.46 -16.38 27.10
N ALA A 252 -2.57 -16.63 27.79
CA ALA A 252 -3.44 -17.77 27.50
C ALA A 252 -4.55 -17.33 26.54
N LEU A 253 -4.51 -17.80 25.30
CA LEU A 253 -5.53 -17.52 24.31
C LEU A 253 -6.89 -18.09 24.74
N PRO A 254 -7.90 -17.26 25.04
CA PRO A 254 -9.25 -17.76 25.29
C PRO A 254 -9.88 -18.26 23.99
N PHE A 255 -10.75 -19.27 24.10
CA PHE A 255 -11.48 -19.82 22.95
C PHE A 255 -10.56 -20.26 21.79
N SER A 256 -9.41 -20.87 22.09
CA SER A 256 -8.41 -21.32 21.11
C SER A 256 -9.01 -22.11 19.94
N ILE A 257 -9.96 -23.01 20.21
CA ILE A 257 -10.70 -23.78 19.19
C ILE A 257 -11.48 -22.86 18.24
N LEU A 258 -12.13 -21.81 18.76
CA LEU A 258 -12.85 -20.84 17.93
C LEU A 258 -11.89 -20.10 17.01
N VAL A 259 -10.77 -19.60 17.54
CA VAL A 259 -9.76 -18.87 16.74
C VAL A 259 -9.13 -19.79 15.68
N PHE A 260 -8.94 -21.07 16.02
CA PHE A 260 -8.49 -22.08 15.08
C PHE A 260 -9.49 -22.30 13.93
N ILE A 261 -10.79 -22.39 14.24
CA ILE A 261 -11.85 -22.47 13.22
C ILE A 261 -11.88 -21.20 12.36
N LEU A 262 -11.78 -20.01 12.98
CA LEU A 262 -11.76 -18.73 12.26
C LEU A 262 -10.57 -18.63 11.29
N THR A 263 -9.41 -19.15 11.67
CA THR A 263 -8.21 -19.21 10.82
C THR A 263 -8.47 -19.93 9.50
N ALA A 264 -9.22 -21.05 9.51
CA ALA A 264 -9.62 -21.76 8.30
C ALA A 264 -10.82 -21.12 7.61
N LEU A 265 -11.81 -20.66 8.38
CA LEU A 265 -13.12 -20.27 7.85
C LEU A 265 -13.11 -18.90 7.18
N ILE A 266 -12.43 -17.89 7.75
CA ILE A 266 -12.45 -16.52 7.25
C ILE A 266 -11.96 -16.44 5.78
N PRO A 267 -10.82 -17.05 5.39
CA PRO A 267 -10.37 -17.01 4.00
C PRO A 267 -11.36 -17.66 3.02
N LEU A 268 -11.99 -18.78 3.42
CA LEU A 268 -13.00 -19.46 2.61
C LEU A 268 -14.25 -18.60 2.43
N VAL A 269 -14.69 -17.93 3.50
CA VAL A 269 -15.80 -16.96 3.44
C VAL A 269 -15.47 -15.81 2.51
N TYR A 270 -14.24 -15.27 2.55
CA TYR A 270 -13.81 -14.19 1.66
C TYR A 270 -13.82 -14.64 0.19
N VAL A 271 -13.28 -15.82 -0.12
CA VAL A 271 -13.30 -16.35 -1.50
C VAL A 271 -14.74 -16.59 -1.96
N TYR A 272 -15.57 -17.24 -1.14
CA TYR A 272 -16.97 -17.49 -1.48
C TYR A 272 -17.77 -16.19 -1.70
N ALA A 273 -17.65 -15.23 -0.78
CA ALA A 273 -18.32 -13.94 -0.89
C ALA A 273 -17.78 -13.10 -2.06
N GLY A 274 -16.47 -13.17 -2.33
CA GLY A 274 -15.81 -12.52 -3.47
C GLY A 274 -16.32 -13.06 -4.80
N LEU A 275 -16.45 -14.39 -4.92
CA LEU A 275 -17.06 -15.02 -6.09
C LEU A 275 -18.54 -14.63 -6.20
N LYS A 276 -19.34 -14.87 -5.15
CA LYS A 276 -20.80 -14.66 -5.17
C LYS A 276 -21.19 -13.22 -5.49
N ASN A 277 -20.46 -12.23 -4.96
CA ASN A 277 -20.78 -10.81 -5.11
C ASN A 277 -19.97 -10.11 -6.21
N PHE A 278 -19.16 -10.84 -6.99
CA PHE A 278 -18.23 -10.27 -7.98
C PHE A 278 -17.27 -9.23 -7.40
N ASP A 279 -16.87 -9.43 -6.15
CA ASP A 279 -16.00 -8.53 -5.40
C ASP A 279 -14.54 -8.99 -5.52
N ARG A 280 -13.78 -8.27 -6.37
CA ARG A 280 -12.38 -8.56 -6.64
C ARG A 280 -11.50 -8.39 -5.39
N LEU A 281 -11.83 -7.47 -4.49
CA LEU A 281 -11.04 -7.21 -3.29
C LEU A 281 -11.13 -8.40 -2.33
N LEU A 282 -12.36 -8.85 -2.03
CA LEU A 282 -12.60 -10.04 -1.21
C LEU A 282 -11.95 -11.30 -1.80
N LEU A 283 -12.05 -11.49 -3.12
CA LEU A 283 -11.44 -12.65 -3.78
C LEU A 283 -9.92 -12.65 -3.65
N ARG A 284 -9.26 -11.53 -3.97
CA ARG A 284 -7.79 -11.40 -3.90
C ARG A 284 -7.29 -11.57 -2.47
N LEU A 285 -7.90 -10.88 -1.50
CA LEU A 285 -7.53 -11.02 -0.10
C LEU A 285 -7.82 -12.43 0.40
N GLY A 286 -8.96 -13.02 0.07
CA GLY A 286 -9.30 -14.39 0.46
C GLY A 286 -8.25 -15.41 0.00
N LEU A 287 -7.77 -15.31 -1.24
CA LEU A 287 -6.70 -16.18 -1.75
C LEU A 287 -5.37 -15.98 -1.01
N ILE A 288 -4.97 -14.72 -0.74
CA ILE A 288 -3.78 -14.42 0.08
C ILE A 288 -3.93 -15.01 1.49
N MET A 289 -5.11 -14.84 2.12
CA MET A 289 -5.35 -15.34 3.46
C MET A 289 -5.44 -16.87 3.52
N ILE A 290 -5.83 -17.56 2.44
CA ILE A 290 -5.72 -19.03 2.36
C ILE A 290 -4.26 -19.44 2.49
N ALA A 291 -3.35 -18.78 1.77
CA ALA A 291 -1.92 -19.07 1.88
C ALA A 291 -1.40 -18.84 3.31
N LEU A 292 -1.79 -17.72 3.95
CA LEU A 292 -1.42 -17.46 5.34
C LEU A 292 -2.02 -18.49 6.31
N SER A 293 -3.25 -18.96 6.08
CA SER A 293 -3.92 -19.99 6.88
C SER A 293 -3.18 -21.32 6.80
N VAL A 294 -2.76 -21.74 5.60
CA VAL A 294 -1.94 -22.93 5.40
C VAL A 294 -0.60 -22.82 6.12
N LEU A 295 0.04 -21.64 6.10
CA LEU A 295 1.28 -21.39 6.86
C LEU A 295 1.05 -21.50 8.38
N THR A 296 -0.05 -20.97 8.90
CA THR A 296 -0.44 -21.14 10.30
C THR A 296 -0.60 -22.62 10.66
N PHE A 297 -1.33 -23.41 9.87
CA PHE A 297 -1.47 -24.85 10.15
C PHE A 297 -0.15 -25.61 10.04
N LYS A 298 0.69 -25.26 9.05
CA LYS A 298 2.02 -25.88 8.91
C LYS A 298 2.88 -25.62 10.15
N TYR A 299 2.85 -24.40 10.69
CA TYR A 299 3.60 -24.02 11.88
C TYR A 299 3.23 -24.89 13.09
N TYR A 300 1.93 -25.12 13.34
CA TYR A 300 1.48 -25.87 14.52
C TYR A 300 1.35 -27.39 14.34
N PHE A 301 1.15 -27.89 13.11
CA PHE A 301 0.87 -29.31 12.85
C PHE A 301 1.99 -30.05 12.10
N SER A 302 3.14 -29.41 11.85
CA SER A 302 4.36 -29.97 11.23
C SER A 302 4.08 -31.13 10.25
N LEU A 303 3.57 -30.80 9.06
CA LEU A 303 3.17 -31.76 8.02
C LEU A 303 4.38 -32.40 7.29
N GLY A 304 5.41 -32.80 8.03
CA GLY A 304 6.63 -33.41 7.51
C GLY A 304 7.70 -32.40 7.05
N HIS A 305 8.55 -32.82 6.12
CA HIS A 305 9.67 -32.01 5.64
C HIS A 305 9.18 -30.77 4.89
N HIS A 306 9.72 -29.60 5.26
CA HIS A 306 9.28 -28.30 4.75
C HIS A 306 9.23 -28.22 3.22
N GLU A 307 10.22 -28.81 2.56
CA GLU A 307 10.36 -28.87 1.11
C GLU A 307 9.21 -29.65 0.47
N VAL A 308 8.97 -30.87 0.95
CA VAL A 308 7.92 -31.76 0.44
C VAL A 308 6.54 -31.14 0.59
N THR A 309 6.24 -30.55 1.75
CA THR A 309 4.94 -29.89 1.99
C THR A 309 4.71 -28.72 1.02
N LEU A 310 5.74 -27.89 0.78
CA LEU A 310 5.63 -26.75 -0.13
C LEU A 310 5.50 -27.19 -1.60
N THR A 311 6.24 -28.21 -2.02
CA THR A 311 6.14 -28.77 -3.38
C THR A 311 4.76 -29.34 -3.66
N ILE A 312 4.22 -30.14 -2.72
CA ILE A 312 2.88 -30.71 -2.84
C ILE A 312 1.82 -29.60 -2.87
N ALA A 313 1.91 -28.61 -1.97
CA ALA A 313 0.98 -27.49 -1.95
C ALA A 313 1.00 -26.71 -3.28
N GLY A 314 2.19 -26.45 -3.83
CA GLY A 314 2.35 -25.84 -5.15
C GLY A 314 1.71 -26.66 -6.27
N ALA A 315 1.96 -27.98 -6.30
CA ALA A 315 1.36 -28.89 -7.28
C ALA A 315 -0.17 -28.91 -7.18
N ILE A 316 -0.74 -28.91 -5.97
CA ILE A 316 -2.18 -28.82 -5.74
C ILE A 316 -2.73 -27.48 -6.27
N MET A 317 -2.07 -26.36 -5.97
CA MET A 317 -2.51 -25.04 -6.48
C MET A 317 -2.51 -24.97 -8.00
N VAL A 318 -1.47 -25.50 -8.66
CA VAL A 318 -1.42 -25.61 -10.13
C VAL A 318 -2.55 -26.48 -10.67
N GLY A 319 -2.81 -27.63 -10.02
CA GLY A 319 -3.91 -28.53 -10.38
C GLY A 319 -5.28 -27.85 -10.26
N ILE A 320 -5.52 -27.13 -9.17
CA ILE A 320 -6.76 -26.35 -8.95
C ILE A 320 -6.90 -25.27 -10.03
N ALA A 321 -5.85 -24.48 -10.27
CA ALA A 321 -5.87 -23.43 -11.29
C ALA A 321 -6.17 -24.00 -12.68
N TYR A 322 -5.53 -25.11 -13.05
CA TYR A 322 -5.79 -25.81 -14.30
C TYR A 322 -7.23 -26.31 -14.39
N GLY A 323 -7.75 -26.91 -13.32
CA GLY A 323 -9.14 -27.36 -13.23
C GLY A 323 -10.12 -26.22 -13.41
N CYS A 324 -9.90 -25.09 -12.72
CA CYS A 324 -10.69 -23.86 -12.86
C CYS A 324 -10.67 -23.35 -14.30
N ILE A 325 -9.50 -23.26 -14.95
CA ILE A 325 -9.40 -22.82 -16.36
C ILE A 325 -10.18 -23.75 -17.28
N ARG A 326 -10.03 -25.07 -17.13
CA ARG A 326 -10.78 -26.04 -17.94
C ARG A 326 -12.29 -25.93 -17.70
N TYR A 327 -12.71 -25.73 -16.45
CA TYR A 327 -14.11 -25.56 -16.09
C TYR A 327 -14.71 -24.30 -16.73
N LEU A 328 -14.01 -23.16 -16.63
CA LEU A 328 -14.44 -21.87 -17.20
C LEU A 328 -14.44 -21.88 -18.74
N LYS A 329 -13.56 -22.67 -19.38
CA LYS A 329 -13.59 -22.87 -20.84
C LYS A 329 -14.81 -23.64 -21.32
N LYS A 330 -15.25 -24.64 -20.55
CA LYS A 330 -16.32 -25.57 -20.97
C LYS A 330 -17.71 -25.07 -20.59
N ASN A 331 -17.84 -24.36 -19.47
CA ASN A 331 -19.13 -23.93 -18.95
C ASN A 331 -19.32 -22.43 -19.14
N PRO A 332 -20.44 -21.97 -19.71
CA PRO A 332 -20.77 -20.56 -19.75
C PRO A 332 -21.07 -20.08 -18.34
N THR A 333 -20.08 -19.48 -17.70
CA THR A 333 -20.23 -18.85 -16.37
C THR A 333 -20.06 -17.34 -16.48
N PRO A 334 -20.56 -16.57 -15.49
CA PRO A 334 -20.27 -15.13 -15.39
C PRO A 334 -18.78 -14.80 -15.20
N TYR A 335 -17.97 -15.79 -14.83
CA TYR A 335 -16.52 -15.65 -14.65
C TYR A 335 -15.79 -16.00 -15.95
N THR A 336 -14.64 -15.36 -16.17
CA THR A 336 -13.76 -15.64 -17.29
C THR A 336 -12.32 -15.84 -16.81
N TYR A 337 -11.59 -16.69 -17.51
CA TYR A 337 -10.13 -16.82 -17.35
C TYR A 337 -9.37 -15.85 -18.27
N GLN A 338 -10.06 -15.14 -19.16
CA GLN A 338 -9.46 -14.15 -20.05
C GLN A 338 -8.95 -12.96 -19.24
N GLU A 339 -7.76 -12.49 -19.60
CA GLU A 339 -7.15 -11.32 -18.99
C GLU A 339 -7.99 -10.06 -19.29
N ASP A 340 -8.19 -9.23 -18.26
CA ASP A 340 -8.82 -7.92 -18.46
C ASP A 340 -7.78 -6.97 -19.04
N ILE A 341 -7.76 -6.84 -20.38
CA ILE A 341 -6.84 -5.99 -21.16
C ILE A 341 -6.85 -4.52 -20.68
N SER A 342 -7.88 -4.10 -19.93
CA SER A 342 -8.03 -2.75 -19.40
C SER A 342 -7.51 -2.53 -17.98
N ASP A 343 -7.13 -3.59 -17.26
CA ASP A 343 -6.51 -3.47 -15.94
C ASP A 343 -5.00 -3.24 -16.11
N GLU A 344 -4.60 -1.97 -16.10
CA GLU A 344 -3.21 -1.52 -15.95
C GLU A 344 -2.66 -1.76 -14.53
N THR A 345 -3.12 -2.81 -13.82
CA THR A 345 -2.32 -3.31 -12.69
C THR A 345 -0.97 -3.73 -13.27
N PRO A 346 0.18 -3.33 -12.69
CA PRO A 346 1.47 -3.85 -13.13
C PRO A 346 1.32 -5.37 -13.10
N SER A 347 1.27 -5.97 -14.29
CA SER A 347 0.91 -7.37 -14.38
C SER A 347 1.94 -8.12 -13.57
N PHE A 348 1.52 -9.18 -12.88
CA PHE A 348 2.46 -10.06 -12.20
C PHE A 348 3.60 -10.52 -13.12
N SER A 349 3.48 -10.39 -14.46
CA SER A 349 4.58 -10.63 -15.40
C SER A 349 5.77 -9.67 -15.24
N GLN A 350 5.59 -8.44 -14.74
CA GLN A 350 6.71 -7.54 -14.40
C GLN A 350 7.43 -7.99 -13.12
N ALA A 351 6.68 -8.43 -12.11
CA ALA A 351 7.25 -9.00 -10.89
C ALA A 351 7.90 -10.37 -11.17
N GLU A 352 7.30 -11.19 -12.03
CA GLU A 352 7.82 -12.46 -12.53
C GLU A 352 9.12 -12.22 -13.31
N SER A 353 9.20 -11.17 -14.14
CA SER A 353 10.45 -10.79 -14.81
C SER A 353 11.56 -10.37 -13.84
N LEU A 354 11.21 -9.72 -12.72
CA LEU A 354 12.16 -9.38 -11.66
C LEU A 354 12.61 -10.61 -10.87
N ILE A 355 11.70 -11.55 -10.57
CA ILE A 355 12.02 -12.83 -9.93
C ILE A 355 12.87 -13.69 -10.87
N HIS A 356 12.58 -13.71 -12.18
CA HIS A 356 13.42 -14.37 -13.17
C HIS A 356 14.80 -13.71 -13.26
N ALA A 357 14.90 -12.38 -13.26
CA ALA A 357 16.18 -11.67 -13.28
C ALA A 357 16.98 -11.83 -11.97
N GLN A 358 16.32 -12.06 -10.83
CA GLN A 358 16.98 -12.32 -9.55
C GLN A 358 17.36 -13.80 -9.35
N THR A 359 16.55 -14.73 -9.86
CA THR A 359 16.76 -16.18 -9.70
C THR A 359 17.71 -16.73 -10.76
N PHE A 360 17.63 -16.18 -11.97
CA PHE A 360 18.60 -16.40 -13.03
C PHE A 360 19.46 -15.14 -13.09
N GLY A 361 20.65 -15.19 -12.49
CA GLY A 361 21.66 -14.12 -12.64
C GLY A 361 21.87 -13.75 -14.11
N PRO A 362 22.52 -12.60 -14.42
CA PRO A 362 22.63 -12.10 -15.79
C PRO A 362 23.06 -13.25 -16.70
N SER A 363 22.21 -13.59 -17.67
CA SER A 363 22.56 -14.58 -18.68
C SER A 363 23.85 -14.07 -19.30
N VAL A 364 24.95 -14.80 -19.05
CA VAL A 364 26.22 -14.54 -19.70
C VAL A 364 25.91 -14.61 -21.18
N VAL A 365 25.89 -13.44 -21.83
CA VAL A 365 25.86 -13.36 -23.29
C VAL A 365 27.04 -14.21 -23.72
N PRO A 366 26.86 -15.28 -24.52
CA PRO A 366 28.00 -16.02 -25.02
C PRO A 366 28.85 -15.01 -25.77
N GLU A 367 30.05 -14.79 -25.25
CA GLU A 367 31.04 -13.87 -25.79
C GLU A 367 31.22 -14.25 -27.27
N LYS A 368 30.74 -13.38 -28.16
CA LYS A 368 31.03 -13.48 -29.58
C LYS A 368 32.53 -13.27 -29.72
N ASP A 369 33.19 -14.28 -30.27
CA ASP A 369 34.60 -14.30 -30.64
C ASP A 369 35.60 -14.12 -29.49
N PHE A 370 35.91 -15.24 -28.86
CA PHE A 370 37.16 -15.43 -28.11
C PHE A 370 38.33 -15.40 -29.10
N ASP A 371 38.81 -14.19 -29.42
CA ASP A 371 39.97 -13.97 -30.28
C ASP A 371 41.26 -14.22 -29.47
N PHE A 372 42.07 -15.19 -29.90
CA PHE A 372 43.33 -15.51 -29.25
C PHE A 372 44.31 -14.34 -29.47
N GLY A 373 44.50 -13.56 -28.40
CA GLY A 373 45.36 -12.39 -28.35
C GLY A 373 46.72 -12.56 -29.04
N GLY A 374 46.83 -11.99 -30.24
CA GLY A 374 48.09 -11.63 -30.87
C GLY A 374 48.63 -10.35 -30.22
N GLY A 375 49.53 -10.51 -29.25
CA GLY A 375 50.16 -9.40 -28.57
C GLY A 375 50.84 -8.42 -29.52
N LYS A 376 50.48 -7.13 -29.40
CA LYS A 376 51.32 -6.01 -29.82
C LYS A 376 51.36 -4.97 -28.71
N PHE A 377 52.45 -5.04 -27.95
CA PHE A 377 52.96 -3.97 -27.12
C PHE A 377 52.99 -2.68 -27.95
N GLY A 378 52.32 -1.63 -27.47
CA GLY A 378 52.23 -0.34 -28.15
C GLY A 378 52.05 0.76 -27.12
N GLY A 379 53.13 1.10 -26.44
CA GLY A 379 53.18 2.22 -25.50
C GLY A 379 52.80 3.53 -26.18
N GLY A 380 52.00 4.33 -25.47
CA GLY A 380 51.62 5.68 -25.87
C GLY A 380 52.86 6.55 -26.07
N GLY A 381 53.18 6.80 -27.34
CA GLY A 381 54.16 7.78 -27.80
C GLY A 381 53.46 8.75 -28.73
N ALA A 382 53.53 10.03 -28.37
CA ALA A 382 52.95 11.16 -29.10
C ALA A 382 53.42 11.25 -30.56
N GLY A 383 52.56 11.75 -31.45
CA GLY A 383 53.01 12.33 -32.71
C GLY A 383 52.00 12.37 -33.85
N GLY A 384 51.41 13.56 -34.09
CA GLY A 384 51.37 14.18 -35.42
C GLY A 384 50.24 13.84 -36.38
N GLN A 385 49.42 14.86 -36.65
CA GLN A 385 48.48 15.05 -37.76
C GLN A 385 49.06 14.65 -39.13
N TYR A 386 48.23 14.11 -40.04
CA TYR A 386 47.76 14.74 -41.30
C TYR A 386 46.50 14.04 -41.81
#